data_AF-A0A956A7I9-F1
#
_entry.id   AF-A0A956A7I9-F1
#
_cell.length_a   1.000
_cell.length_b   1.000
_cell.length_c   1.000
_cell.angle_alpha   90.00
_cell.angle_beta   90.00
_cell.angle_gamma   90.00
#
_symmetry.space_group_name_H-M   'P 1'
#
loop_
_entity.id
_entity.type
_entity.pdbx_description
1 polymer ?
#
loop_
_entity_poly.entity_id
_entity_poly.type
_entity_poly.pdbx_seq_one_letter_code
_entity_poly.pdbx_strand_id
1 'polypeptide(L)'
;DPRYALAEPWAEPKVVTPEQWGDVLEDWTGFRFESGGADILTTDETGLLTLAGGSDGRAGAEPAEVATATMVLSWRRTASAAASWAVANPAPAPAATVLFTEIDPAAEPATEAAFDDAAMRAQVVALHRRFFGAAIAPDGLEVRETLALWDKVHHIDGARAAWAAVLETLLRDPSLTLY
;
A
#
# COMPACT_ATOMS: atom_id res chain seq x y z
N ASP A 1 1.05 -22.00 -1.25
CA ASP A 1 2.17 -21.06 -1.17
C ASP A 1 2.69 -21.09 0.26
N PRO A 2 3.99 -21.36 0.50
CA PRO A 2 4.56 -21.36 1.85
C PRO A 2 4.40 -20.03 2.60
N ARG A 3 4.02 -18.93 1.93
CA ARG A 3 3.62 -17.66 2.55
C ARG A 3 2.34 -17.75 3.40
N TYR A 4 1.51 -18.77 3.21
CA TYR A 4 0.27 -19.00 3.99
C TYR A 4 0.33 -20.26 4.85
N ALA A 5 1.52 -20.81 5.07
CA ALA A 5 1.69 -21.86 6.08
C ALA A 5 1.51 -21.19 7.45
N LEU A 6 0.30 -21.30 8.00
CA LEU A 6 -0.04 -20.81 9.33
C LEU A 6 1.05 -21.28 10.30
N ALA A 7 1.75 -20.31 10.89
CA ALA A 7 2.70 -20.54 11.95
C ALA A 7 2.02 -21.33 13.08
N GLU A 8 2.84 -22.05 13.84
CA GLU A 8 2.44 -22.83 15.02
C GLU A 8 1.37 -22.12 15.90
N PRO A 9 0.40 -22.86 16.48
CA PRO A 9 -0.87 -22.34 16.99
C PRO A 9 -0.82 -21.54 18.30
N TRP A 10 0.31 -20.92 18.67
CA TRP A 10 0.48 -20.29 19.99
C TRP A 10 0.76 -18.78 19.98
N ALA A 11 0.77 -18.12 18.82
CA ALA A 11 0.77 -16.66 18.74
C ALA A 11 -0.38 -16.20 17.84
N GLU A 12 -1.37 -15.53 18.43
CA GLU A 12 -2.38 -14.83 17.65
C GLU A 12 -1.68 -13.71 16.84
N PRO A 13 -1.90 -13.63 15.52
CA PRO A 13 -1.29 -12.59 14.70
C PRO A 13 -1.74 -11.23 15.22
N LYS A 14 -0.76 -10.38 15.54
CA LYS A 14 -0.97 -9.04 16.04
C LYS A 14 -1.28 -8.10 14.90
N VAL A 15 -2.04 -7.07 15.22
CA VAL A 15 -2.42 -6.04 14.27
C VAL A 15 -1.51 -4.83 14.43
N VAL A 16 -1.14 -4.21 13.30
CA VAL A 16 -0.42 -2.94 13.26
C VAL A 16 -1.22 -1.83 13.95
N THR A 17 -0.57 -1.02 14.79
CA THR A 17 -1.24 0.15 15.41
C THR A 17 -1.45 1.26 14.38
N PRO A 18 -2.38 2.20 14.60
CA PRO A 18 -2.59 3.33 13.70
C PRO A 18 -1.32 4.14 13.44
N GLU A 19 -0.48 4.33 14.46
CA GLU A 19 0.80 5.04 14.38
C GLU A 19 1.78 4.28 13.47
N GLN A 20 1.96 2.98 13.74
CA GLN A 20 2.84 2.13 12.93
C GLN A 20 2.38 2.09 11.47
N TRP A 21 1.07 2.07 11.24
CA TRP A 21 0.51 2.11 9.89
C TRP A 21 0.78 3.47 9.21
N GLY A 22 0.62 4.57 9.93
CA GLY A 22 0.98 5.91 9.45
C GLY A 22 2.46 6.02 9.06
N ASP A 23 3.36 5.55 9.93
CA ASP A 23 4.80 5.54 9.69
C ASP A 23 5.17 4.72 8.45
N VAL A 24 4.56 3.54 8.27
CA VAL A 24 4.77 2.69 7.09
C VAL A 24 4.36 3.40 5.80
N LEU A 25 3.20 4.08 5.81
CA LEU A 25 2.74 4.84 4.65
C LEU A 25 3.69 6.00 4.35
N GLU A 26 4.13 6.75 5.36
CA GLU A 26 5.07 7.86 5.19
C GLU A 26 6.43 7.37 4.68
N ASP A 27 6.99 6.31 5.25
CA ASP A 27 8.32 5.80 4.90
C ASP A 27 8.39 5.30 3.46
N TRP A 28 7.30 4.73 2.94
CA TRP A 28 7.27 4.19 1.58
C TRP A 28 6.80 5.20 0.55
N THR A 29 5.78 5.97 0.89
CA THR A 29 5.12 6.85 -0.07
C THR A 29 5.45 8.32 0.14
N GLY A 30 5.94 8.73 1.30
CA GLY A 30 6.07 10.15 1.68
C GLY A 30 4.73 10.80 2.08
N PHE A 31 3.64 10.04 2.13
CA PHE A 31 2.31 10.54 2.44
C PHE A 31 2.03 10.48 3.94
N ARG A 32 1.58 11.62 4.49
CA ARG A 32 0.85 11.67 5.75
C ARG A 32 -0.61 12.03 5.51
N PHE A 33 -1.50 11.37 6.23
CA PHE A 33 -2.92 11.65 6.10
C PHE A 33 -3.33 12.74 7.08
N GLU A 34 -3.25 13.99 6.64
CA GLU A 34 -3.52 15.15 7.50
C GLU A 34 -4.85 15.83 7.17
N SER A 35 -5.50 16.38 8.20
CA SER A 35 -6.64 17.28 8.10
C SER A 35 -6.42 18.46 9.04
N GLY A 36 -6.41 19.69 8.49
CA GLY A 36 -6.15 20.88 9.31
C GLY A 36 -4.75 20.94 9.95
N GLY A 37 -3.78 20.20 9.39
CA GLY A 37 -2.41 20.09 9.93
C GLY A 37 -2.25 19.07 11.06
N ALA A 38 -3.30 18.29 11.35
CA ALA A 38 -3.25 17.18 12.30
C ALA A 38 -3.29 15.84 11.56
N ASP A 39 -2.49 14.87 11.99
CA ASP A 39 -2.52 13.51 11.47
C ASP A 39 -3.79 12.81 11.95
N ILE A 40 -4.61 12.39 10.99
CA ILE A 40 -5.92 11.82 11.31
C ILE A 40 -5.81 10.40 11.87
N LEU A 41 -4.69 9.70 11.73
CA LEU A 41 -4.50 8.38 12.30
C LEU A 41 -4.12 8.42 13.79
N THR A 42 -3.60 9.55 14.27
CA THR A 42 -3.08 9.68 15.64
C THR A 42 -3.85 10.68 16.52
N THR A 43 -4.70 11.51 15.91
CA THR A 43 -5.53 12.50 16.64
C THR A 43 -6.76 11.85 17.28
N ASP A 44 -7.01 12.19 18.55
CA ASP A 44 -8.06 11.63 19.42
C ASP A 44 -9.42 12.33 19.29
N GLU A 45 -9.46 13.66 19.13
CA GLU A 45 -10.70 14.43 19.07
C GLU A 45 -11.36 14.46 17.68
N THR A 46 -10.55 14.46 16.62
CA THR A 46 -11.00 14.56 15.22
C THR A 46 -10.12 13.68 14.33
N GLY A 47 -10.50 12.42 14.15
CA GLY A 47 -9.65 11.50 13.41
C GLY A 47 -10.26 10.12 13.19
N LEU A 48 -9.42 9.24 12.66
CA LEU A 48 -9.65 7.82 12.47
C LEU A 48 -8.99 6.97 13.56
N LEU A 49 -8.34 7.55 14.59
CA LEU A 49 -7.60 6.81 15.63
C LEU A 49 -8.40 5.61 16.17
N THR A 50 -9.57 5.87 16.75
CA THR A 50 -10.43 4.81 17.32
C THR A 50 -10.98 3.87 16.25
N LEU A 51 -11.25 4.36 15.03
CA LEU A 51 -11.71 3.53 13.91
C LEU A 51 -10.60 2.63 13.33
N ALA A 52 -9.35 3.05 13.45
CA ALA A 52 -8.15 2.34 13.04
C ALA A 52 -7.61 1.42 14.15
N GLY A 53 -8.29 1.34 15.30
CA GLY A 53 -7.96 0.42 16.39
C GLY A 53 -7.08 1.04 17.49
N GLY A 54 -6.86 2.35 17.46
CA GLY A 54 -6.21 3.07 18.54
C GLY A 54 -7.14 3.33 19.74
N SER A 55 -6.56 3.84 20.82
CA SER A 55 -7.27 4.23 22.04
C SER A 55 -7.28 5.75 22.17
N ASP A 56 -8.45 6.33 22.41
CA ASP A 56 -8.64 7.77 22.64
C ASP A 56 -8.78 8.13 24.12
N GLY A 57 -8.70 7.14 25.03
CA GLY A 57 -8.90 7.32 26.46
C GLY A 57 -10.30 7.78 26.88
N ARG A 58 -11.26 7.90 25.94
CA ARG A 58 -12.61 8.44 26.16
C ARG A 58 -13.70 7.45 25.79
N ALA A 59 -13.59 6.78 24.64
CA ALA A 59 -14.51 5.77 24.13
C ALA A 59 -13.91 4.34 24.17
N GLY A 60 -12.58 4.21 24.24
CA GLY A 60 -11.87 2.94 24.44
C GLY A 60 -10.74 3.08 25.45
N ALA A 61 -10.58 2.10 26.34
CA ALA A 61 -9.48 2.10 27.32
C ALA A 61 -8.21 1.43 26.75
N GLU A 62 -8.37 0.52 25.80
CA GLU A 62 -7.30 -0.33 25.27
C GLU A 62 -7.36 -0.35 23.72
N PRO A 63 -6.19 -0.36 23.04
CA PRO A 63 -6.12 -0.55 21.58
C PRO A 63 -6.72 -1.90 21.15
N ALA A 64 -7.17 -1.98 19.90
CA ALA A 64 -7.69 -3.21 19.32
C ALA A 64 -6.56 -4.22 19.04
N GLU A 65 -6.70 -5.44 19.57
CA GLU A 65 -5.75 -6.53 19.34
C GLU A 65 -6.11 -7.40 18.11
N VAL A 66 -7.35 -7.28 17.63
CA VAL A 66 -7.88 -8.06 16.49
C VAL A 66 -8.49 -7.12 15.45
N ALA A 67 -8.30 -7.43 14.18
CA ALA A 67 -8.79 -6.62 13.07
C ALA A 67 -10.32 -6.53 13.10
N THR A 68 -10.85 -5.30 13.16
CA THR A 68 -12.27 -5.01 13.05
C THR A 68 -12.62 -4.54 11.63
N ALA A 69 -13.91 -4.57 11.27
CA ALA A 69 -14.36 -4.09 9.97
C ALA A 69 -13.99 -2.61 9.74
N THR A 70 -14.06 -1.77 10.77
CA THR A 70 -13.70 -0.36 10.69
C THR A 70 -12.21 -0.16 10.49
N MET A 71 -11.36 -1.00 11.11
CA MET A 71 -9.91 -0.95 10.91
C MET A 71 -9.54 -1.23 9.46
N VAL A 72 -10.09 -2.30 8.88
CA VAL A 72 -9.86 -2.67 7.48
C VAL A 72 -10.32 -1.56 6.53
N LEU A 73 -11.43 -0.88 6.83
CA LEU A 73 -11.89 0.26 6.05
C LEU A 73 -10.95 1.48 6.17
N SER A 74 -10.44 1.76 7.37
CA SER A 74 -9.45 2.81 7.62
C SER A 74 -8.15 2.53 6.86
N TRP A 75 -7.62 1.31 6.92
CA TRP A 75 -6.43 0.91 6.15
C TRP A 75 -6.66 1.02 4.65
N ARG A 76 -7.81 0.56 4.16
CA ARG A 76 -8.16 0.70 2.74
C ARG A 76 -8.17 2.16 2.32
N ARG A 77 -8.80 3.05 3.11
CA ARG A 77 -8.92 4.46 2.75
C ARG A 77 -7.58 5.17 2.73
N THR A 78 -6.75 4.91 3.73
CA THR A 78 -5.41 5.49 3.89
C THR A 78 -4.43 4.95 2.83
N ALA A 79 -4.43 3.64 2.56
CA ALA A 79 -3.66 3.02 1.47
C ALA A 79 -4.01 3.61 0.10
N SER A 80 -5.30 3.79 -0.18
CA SER A 80 -5.78 4.39 -1.44
C SER A 80 -5.31 5.84 -1.59
N ALA A 81 -5.35 6.63 -0.50
CA ALA A 81 -4.86 8.01 -0.49
C ALA A 81 -3.33 8.07 -0.68
N ALA A 82 -2.56 7.23 0.02
CA ALA A 82 -1.12 7.14 -0.09
C ALA A 82 -0.66 6.71 -1.50
N ALA A 83 -1.31 5.70 -2.08
CA ALA A 83 -1.04 5.22 -3.43
C ALA A 83 -1.27 6.32 -4.48
N SER A 84 -2.39 7.04 -4.36
CA SER A 84 -2.70 8.17 -5.25
C SER A 84 -1.69 9.30 -5.10
N TRP A 85 -1.27 9.61 -3.87
CA TRP A 85 -0.26 10.63 -3.60
C TRP A 85 1.09 10.27 -4.20
N ALA A 86 1.55 9.02 -4.04
CA ALA A 86 2.84 8.55 -4.51
C ALA A 86 2.99 8.63 -6.05
N VAL A 87 1.91 8.31 -6.77
CA VAL A 87 1.88 8.44 -8.23
C VAL A 87 1.84 9.90 -8.67
N ALA A 88 1.12 10.76 -7.94
CA ALA A 88 1.03 12.18 -8.25
C ALA A 88 2.31 12.97 -7.91
N ASN A 89 3.05 12.51 -6.91
CA ASN A 89 4.24 13.16 -6.36
C ASN A 89 5.43 12.18 -6.34
N PRO A 90 5.89 11.69 -7.51
CA PRO A 90 7.00 10.75 -7.55
C PRO A 90 8.24 11.40 -6.95
N ALA A 91 8.83 10.75 -5.94
CA ALA A 91 10.03 11.25 -5.29
C ALA A 91 11.20 11.28 -6.30
N PRO A 92 12.04 12.33 -6.29
CA PRO A 92 13.21 12.38 -7.14
C PRO A 92 14.29 11.42 -6.62
N ALA A 93 15.01 10.75 -7.53
CA ALA A 93 16.19 9.98 -7.15
C ALA A 93 17.36 10.90 -6.74
N PRO A 94 18.17 10.56 -5.72
CA PRO A 94 18.08 9.38 -4.85
C PRO A 94 17.32 9.69 -3.55
N ALA A 95 16.04 9.36 -3.47
CA ALA A 95 15.27 9.38 -2.22
C ALA A 95 14.91 7.95 -1.77
N ALA A 96 14.78 7.73 -0.47
CA ALA A 96 14.37 6.42 0.08
C ALA A 96 12.90 6.07 -0.26
N THR A 97 12.10 7.08 -0.60
CA THR A 97 10.68 7.00 -1.00
C THR A 97 10.50 6.83 -2.51
N VAL A 98 11.57 6.66 -3.29
CA VAL A 98 11.44 6.40 -4.73
C VAL A 98 10.81 5.01 -4.92
N LEU A 99 9.57 4.99 -5.43
CA LEU A 99 8.84 3.76 -5.76
C LEU A 99 8.98 3.37 -7.23
N PHE A 100 9.04 4.36 -8.13
CA PHE A 100 9.11 4.14 -9.58
C PHE A 100 10.55 4.37 -10.07
N THR A 101 11.25 3.29 -10.41
CA THR A 101 12.65 3.33 -10.86
C THR A 101 12.82 2.92 -12.31
N GLU A 102 11.91 2.10 -12.83
CA GLU A 102 12.01 1.51 -14.17
C GLU A 102 11.12 2.23 -15.18
N ILE A 103 10.07 2.91 -14.69
CA ILE A 103 9.06 3.58 -15.51
C ILE A 103 8.71 4.96 -14.96
N ASP A 104 8.16 5.83 -15.81
CA ASP A 104 7.44 7.03 -15.40
C ASP A 104 5.97 6.67 -15.17
N PRO A 105 5.43 6.80 -13.94
CA PRO A 105 4.05 6.41 -13.64
C PRO A 105 3.00 7.31 -14.30
N ALA A 106 3.40 8.45 -14.87
CA ALA A 106 2.54 9.35 -15.63
C ALA A 106 2.62 9.13 -17.15
N ALA A 107 3.57 8.33 -17.64
CA ALA A 107 3.73 8.09 -19.07
C ALA A 107 2.68 7.10 -19.59
N GLU A 108 2.02 7.48 -20.68
CA GLU A 108 1.13 6.60 -21.42
C GLU A 108 1.95 5.65 -22.32
N PRO A 109 1.67 4.35 -22.32
CA PRO A 109 2.35 3.41 -23.21
C PRO A 109 2.14 3.80 -24.67
N ALA A 110 3.24 3.84 -25.44
CA ALA A 110 3.20 4.32 -26.82
C ALA A 110 2.42 3.40 -27.77
N THR A 111 2.25 2.13 -27.40
CA THR A 111 1.53 1.10 -28.17
C THR A 111 0.90 0.08 -27.23
N GLU A 112 -0.10 -0.66 -27.71
CA GLU A 112 -0.69 -1.77 -26.92
C GLU A 112 0.34 -2.83 -26.51
N ALA A 113 1.35 -3.08 -27.36
CA ALA A 113 2.43 -4.02 -27.05
C ALA A 113 3.34 -3.54 -25.91
N ALA A 114 3.28 -2.27 -25.52
CA ALA A 114 4.05 -1.71 -24.40
C ALA A 114 3.36 -1.92 -23.04
N PHE A 115 2.11 -2.43 -22.99
CA PHE A 115 1.38 -2.70 -21.74
C PHE A 115 1.93 -3.86 -20.89
N ASP A 116 2.93 -4.58 -21.40
CA ASP A 116 3.57 -5.70 -20.71
C ASP A 116 5.06 -5.80 -21.09
N ASP A 117 5.70 -4.64 -21.24
CA ASP A 117 7.11 -4.61 -21.60
C ASP A 117 8.03 -4.99 -20.41
N ALA A 118 9.31 -5.20 -20.72
CA ALA A 118 10.30 -5.59 -19.72
C ALA A 118 10.45 -4.56 -18.59
N ALA A 119 10.18 -3.27 -18.84
CA ALA A 119 10.29 -2.22 -17.84
C ALA A 119 9.10 -2.25 -16.87
N MET A 120 7.87 -2.47 -17.35
CA MET A 120 6.71 -2.66 -16.48
C MET A 120 6.86 -3.89 -15.58
N ARG A 121 7.35 -5.01 -16.13
CA ARG A 121 7.65 -6.21 -15.34
C ARG A 121 8.72 -5.95 -14.29
N ALA A 122 9.81 -5.29 -14.68
CA ALA A 122 10.88 -4.92 -13.76
C ALA A 122 10.36 -3.98 -12.65
N GLN A 123 9.46 -3.04 -12.97
CA GLN A 123 8.83 -2.16 -12.00
C GLN A 123 7.99 -2.96 -10.97
N VAL A 124 7.18 -3.92 -11.42
CA VAL A 124 6.37 -4.75 -10.51
C VAL A 124 7.26 -5.61 -9.61
N VAL A 125 8.34 -6.17 -10.14
CA VAL A 125 9.35 -6.93 -9.36
C VAL A 125 10.01 -6.02 -8.31
N ALA A 126 10.38 -4.80 -8.68
CA ALA A 126 10.97 -3.82 -7.77
C ALA A 126 10.02 -3.46 -6.62
N LEU A 127 8.74 -3.23 -6.92
CA LEU A 127 7.72 -2.96 -5.90
C LEU A 127 7.53 -4.14 -4.94
N HIS A 128 7.42 -5.37 -5.44
CA HIS A 128 7.29 -6.55 -4.57
C HIS A 128 8.51 -6.73 -3.65
N ARG A 129 9.71 -6.49 -4.18
CA ARG A 129 10.93 -6.51 -3.37
C ARG A 129 10.92 -5.40 -2.32
N ARG A 130 10.40 -4.21 -2.64
CA ARG A 130 10.34 -3.07 -1.72
C ARG A 130 9.35 -3.30 -0.58
N PHE A 131 8.13 -3.75 -0.88
CA PHE A 131 7.07 -3.93 0.11
C PHE A 131 7.22 -5.21 0.93
N PHE A 132 7.62 -6.31 0.29
CA PHE A 132 7.61 -7.63 0.94
C PHE A 132 9.00 -8.23 1.18
N GLY A 133 10.07 -7.56 0.72
CA GLY A 133 11.42 -8.13 0.75
C GLY A 133 11.58 -9.38 -0.14
N ALA A 134 10.58 -9.71 -0.96
CA ALA A 134 10.49 -10.95 -1.70
C ALA A 134 11.07 -10.81 -3.12
N ALA A 135 11.90 -11.77 -3.52
CA ALA A 135 12.30 -11.92 -4.91
C ALA A 135 11.25 -12.74 -5.66
N ILE A 136 10.63 -12.16 -6.68
CA ILE A 136 9.67 -12.84 -7.56
C ILE A 136 10.21 -12.93 -8.98
N ALA A 137 9.77 -13.95 -9.73
CA ALA A 137 10.17 -14.12 -11.12
C ALA A 137 9.47 -13.08 -12.02
N PRO A 138 10.16 -12.48 -13.01
CA PRO A 138 9.57 -11.49 -13.93
C PRO A 138 8.38 -12.03 -14.76
N ASP A 139 8.33 -13.35 -14.96
CA ASP A 139 7.25 -14.06 -15.67
C ASP A 139 6.35 -14.85 -14.70
N GLY A 140 6.48 -14.57 -13.40
CA GLY A 140 5.72 -15.21 -12.33
C GLY A 140 4.21 -14.90 -12.39
N LEU A 141 3.44 -15.62 -11.58
CA LEU A 141 2.00 -15.38 -11.49
C LEU A 141 1.71 -13.99 -10.91
N GLU A 142 2.47 -13.59 -9.90
CA GLU A 142 2.34 -12.31 -9.20
C GLU A 142 2.50 -11.12 -10.17
N VAL A 143 3.51 -11.18 -11.04
CA VAL A 143 3.72 -10.12 -12.03
C VAL A 143 2.58 -10.07 -13.04
N ARG A 144 2.18 -11.23 -13.58
CA ARG A 144 1.10 -11.31 -14.58
C ARG A 144 -0.24 -10.83 -14.05
N GLU A 145 -0.63 -11.24 -12.85
CA GLU A 145 -1.90 -10.81 -12.25
C GLU A 145 -1.86 -9.31 -11.89
N THR A 146 -0.70 -8.80 -11.44
CA THR A 146 -0.52 -7.37 -11.17
C THR A 146 -0.65 -6.54 -12.43
N LEU A 147 -0.03 -6.96 -13.54
CA LEU A 147 -0.13 -6.27 -14.82
C LEU A 147 -1.52 -6.42 -15.44
N ALA A 148 -2.21 -7.55 -15.23
CA ALA A 148 -3.61 -7.72 -15.64
C ALA A 148 -4.56 -6.79 -14.85
N LEU A 149 -4.27 -6.50 -13.58
CA LEU A 149 -4.99 -5.46 -12.84
C LEU A 149 -4.70 -4.08 -13.40
N TRP A 150 -3.41 -3.76 -13.60
CA TRP A 150 -2.98 -2.49 -14.15
C TRP A 150 -3.68 -2.21 -15.49
N ASP A 151 -3.68 -3.18 -16.39
CA ASP A 151 -4.29 -3.09 -17.73
C ASP A 151 -5.79 -2.76 -17.66
N LYS A 152 -6.53 -3.45 -16.79
CA LYS A 152 -7.98 -3.20 -16.61
C LYS A 152 -8.27 -1.79 -16.11
N VAL A 153 -7.48 -1.28 -15.19
CA VAL A 153 -7.68 0.07 -14.63
C VAL A 153 -7.22 1.14 -15.62
N HIS A 154 -6.12 0.88 -16.34
CA HIS A 154 -5.61 1.77 -17.38
C HIS A 154 -6.68 2.05 -18.44
N HIS A 155 -7.37 1.02 -18.91
CA HIS A 155 -8.45 1.15 -19.89
C HIS A 155 -9.64 2.01 -19.42
N ILE A 156 -9.77 2.23 -18.11
CA ILE A 156 -10.87 3.01 -17.52
C ILE A 156 -10.40 4.45 -17.24
N ASP A 157 -9.27 4.61 -16.55
CA ASP A 157 -8.85 5.88 -15.94
C ASP A 157 -7.38 6.28 -16.24
N GLY A 158 -6.69 5.57 -17.13
CA GLY A 158 -5.34 5.88 -17.60
C GLY A 158 -4.19 5.44 -16.68
N ALA A 159 -2.95 5.75 -17.09
CA ALA A 159 -1.74 5.19 -16.47
C ALA A 159 -1.59 5.52 -14.97
N ARG A 160 -1.91 6.75 -14.57
CA ARG A 160 -1.81 7.16 -13.17
C ARG A 160 -2.76 6.38 -12.26
N ALA A 161 -4.01 6.23 -12.69
CA ALA A 161 -5.00 5.48 -11.93
C ALA A 161 -4.61 4.00 -11.83
N ALA A 162 -4.07 3.44 -12.92
CA ALA A 162 -3.61 2.06 -12.95
C ALA A 162 -2.46 1.79 -11.97
N TRP A 163 -1.44 2.64 -11.95
CA TRP A 163 -0.35 2.52 -10.98
C TRP A 163 -0.80 2.78 -9.54
N ALA A 164 -1.73 3.70 -9.32
CA ALA A 164 -2.31 3.91 -8.00
C ALA A 164 -3.09 2.67 -7.53
N ALA A 165 -3.83 2.00 -8.42
CA ALA A 165 -4.53 0.76 -8.10
C ALA A 165 -3.57 -0.40 -7.77
N VAL A 166 -2.45 -0.50 -8.49
CA VAL A 166 -1.37 -1.45 -8.17
C VAL A 166 -0.82 -1.17 -6.78
N LEU A 167 -0.39 0.06 -6.48
CA LEU A 167 0.14 0.42 -5.16
C LEU A 167 -0.89 0.22 -4.04
N GLU A 168 -2.16 0.61 -4.25
CA GLU A 168 -3.23 0.37 -3.28
C GLU A 168 -3.37 -1.13 -2.99
N THR A 169 -3.29 -1.97 -4.01
CA THR A 169 -3.40 -3.43 -3.85
C THR A 169 -2.25 -3.99 -3.02
N LEU A 170 -1.00 -3.56 -3.30
CA LEU A 170 0.17 -3.99 -2.53
C LEU A 170 0.11 -3.51 -1.07
N LEU A 171 -0.25 -2.24 -0.84
CA LEU A 171 -0.37 -1.66 0.49
C LEU A 171 -1.46 -2.31 1.34
N ARG A 172 -2.48 -2.90 0.72
CA ARG A 172 -3.59 -3.57 1.41
C ARG A 172 -3.34 -5.06 1.64
N ASP A 173 -2.16 -5.57 1.31
CA ASP A 173 -1.83 -6.97 1.59
C ASP A 173 -1.82 -7.21 3.12
N PRO A 174 -2.53 -8.25 3.61
CA PRO A 174 -2.52 -8.60 5.03
C PRO A 174 -1.13 -8.79 5.62
N SER A 175 -0.13 -9.18 4.82
CA SER A 175 1.25 -9.34 5.29
C SER A 175 1.89 -8.03 5.78
N LEU A 176 1.29 -6.88 5.48
CA LEU A 176 1.74 -5.56 5.93
C LEU A 176 1.00 -5.07 7.18
N THR A 177 -0.14 -5.67 7.49
CA THR A 177 -1.02 -5.24 8.60
C THR A 177 -1.11 -6.25 9.74
N LEU A 178 -0.65 -7.48 9.52
CA LEU A 178 -0.64 -8.58 10.49
C LEU A 178 0.80 -9.12 10.68
N TYR A 179 1.24 -9.34 11.92
CA TYR A 179 2.58 -9.85 12.26
C TYR A 179 2.61 -10.78 13.48
#